data_AF-A0A7W9XD84-F1
#
_entry.id   AF-A0A7W9XD84-F1
#
_cell.length_a   1.000
_cell.length_b   1.000
_cell.length_c   1.000
_cell.angle_alpha   90.00
_cell.angle_beta   90.00
_cell.angle_gamma   90.00
#
_symmetry.space_group_name_H-M   'P 1'
#
loop_
_entity.id
_entity.type
_entity.pdbx_description
1 polymer ?
#
loop_
_entity_poly.entity_id
_entity_poly.type
_entity_poly.pdbx_seq_one_letter_code
_entity_poly.pdbx_strand_id
1 'polypeptide(L)'
;MFTNNARILLVGIFLAMQLFFIYQHVYELAAVMVLFVVLIIWGYFKEGTVILAAKSFHKKDYDKAESLLRQIAQPAWLSKKRRGFYEFILGGVSLQKQDYDAAEKHYELASQFPLRSANDHVAALVHVANISIRQQNFDKARAYLELAGKHEGKITAKMKEVIAKLELELKQH
;
A
#
# COMPACT_ATOMS: atom_id res chain seq x y z
N MET A 1 -13.51 -1.10 -7.65
CA MET A 1 -12.84 -2.31 -7.16
C MET A 1 -13.74 -2.99 -6.16
N PHE A 2 -13.92 -4.29 -6.34
CA PHE A 2 -14.85 -5.10 -5.58
C PHE A 2 -14.38 -5.27 -4.14
N THR A 3 -15.30 -5.11 -3.20
CA THR A 3 -15.10 -5.50 -1.79
C THR A 3 -14.85 -7.00 -1.73
N ASN A 4 -14.24 -7.49 -0.64
CA ASN A 4 -14.01 -8.93 -0.44
C ASN A 4 -15.32 -9.73 -0.63
N ASN A 5 -16.45 -9.19 -0.16
CA ASN A 5 -17.77 -9.82 -0.29
C ASN A 5 -18.21 -9.97 -1.75
N ALA A 6 -18.00 -8.94 -2.59
CA ALA A 6 -18.36 -9.00 -4.00
C ALA A 6 -17.46 -9.98 -4.78
N ARG A 7 -16.20 -10.15 -4.37
CA ARG A 7 -15.29 -11.14 -4.96
C ARG A 7 -15.67 -12.58 -4.59
N ILE A 8 -16.06 -12.82 -3.34
CA ILE A 8 -16.55 -14.14 -2.87
C ILE A 8 -17.85 -14.52 -3.61
N LEU A 9 -18.76 -13.56 -3.78
CA LEU A 9 -20.00 -13.76 -4.55
C LEU A 9 -19.70 -14.13 -6.01
N LEU A 10 -18.72 -13.47 -6.65
CA LEU A 10 -18.27 -13.84 -7.98
C LEU A 10 -17.75 -15.28 -8.03
N VAL A 11 -16.87 -15.68 -7.11
CA VAL A 11 -16.37 -17.07 -7.05
C VAL A 11 -17.53 -18.07 -6.91
N GLY A 12 -18.53 -17.77 -6.08
CA GLY A 12 -19.73 -18.61 -5.94
C GLY A 12 -20.52 -18.76 -7.24
N ILE A 13 -20.68 -17.68 -8.01
CA ILE A 13 -21.36 -17.71 -9.31
C ILE A 13 -20.58 -18.57 -10.33
N PHE A 14 -19.26 -18.40 -10.40
CA PHE A 14 -18.42 -19.18 -11.30
C PHE A 14 -18.43 -20.68 -10.96
N LEU A 15 -18.45 -21.05 -9.68
CA LEU A 15 -18.58 -22.43 -9.23
C LEU A 15 -19.96 -23.03 -9.55
N ALA A 16 -21.03 -22.25 -9.39
CA ALA A 16 -22.39 -22.68 -9.75
C ALA A 16 -22.51 -22.92 -11.27
N MET A 17 -21.96 -22.02 -12.09
CA MET A 17 -21.91 -22.22 -13.54
C MET A 17 -21.03 -23.42 -13.94
N GLN A 18 -19.92 -23.65 -13.23
CA GLN A 18 -19.08 -24.82 -13.48
C GLN A 18 -19.86 -26.13 -13.24
N LEU A 19 -20.60 -26.24 -12.14
CA LEU A 19 -21.47 -27.39 -11.86
C LEU A 19 -22.53 -27.59 -12.96
N PHE A 20 -23.12 -26.50 -13.46
CA PHE A 20 -24.08 -26.54 -14.56
C PHE A 20 -23.45 -27.07 -15.87
N PHE A 21 -22.24 -26.63 -16.24
CA PHE A 21 -21.56 -27.13 -17.44
C PHE A 21 -21.12 -28.59 -17.33
N ILE A 22 -20.75 -29.04 -16.13
CA ILE A 22 -20.49 -30.47 -15.85
C ILE A 22 -21.76 -31.29 -16.05
N TYR A 23 -22.91 -30.80 -15.57
CA TYR A 23 -24.21 -31.45 -15.76
C TYR A 23 -24.59 -31.57 -17.24
N GLN A 24 -24.28 -30.56 -18.06
CA GLN A 24 -24.54 -30.57 -19.50
C GLN A 24 -23.49 -31.37 -20.31
N HIS A 25 -22.55 -32.06 -19.65
CA HIS A 25 -21.46 -32.81 -20.26
C HIS A 25 -20.54 -31.98 -21.19
N VAL A 26 -20.48 -30.66 -21.00
CA VAL A 26 -19.63 -29.76 -21.79
C VAL A 26 -18.33 -29.48 -21.03
N TYR A 27 -17.41 -30.45 -21.09
CA TYR A 27 -16.19 -30.45 -20.28
C TYR A 27 -15.19 -29.35 -20.67
N GLU A 28 -15.15 -28.93 -21.94
CA GLU A 28 -14.26 -27.86 -22.42
C GLU A 28 -14.57 -26.53 -21.71
N LEU A 29 -15.86 -26.16 -21.65
CA LEU A 29 -16.33 -24.97 -20.95
C LEU A 29 -16.14 -25.10 -19.43
N ALA A 30 -16.36 -26.29 -18.86
CA ALA A 30 -16.10 -26.52 -17.44
C ALA A 30 -14.62 -26.32 -17.07
N ALA A 31 -13.68 -26.77 -17.93
CA ALA A 31 -12.24 -26.58 -17.72
C ALA A 31 -11.84 -25.09 -17.77
N VAL A 32 -12.42 -24.31 -18.69
CA VAL A 32 -12.21 -22.86 -18.76
C VAL A 32 -12.71 -22.17 -17.49
N MET A 33 -13.84 -22.61 -16.93
CA MET A 33 -14.36 -22.04 -15.67
C MET A 33 -13.43 -22.29 -14.47
N VAL A 34 -12.82 -23.48 -14.39
CA VAL A 34 -11.79 -23.76 -13.36
C VAL A 34 -10.62 -22.81 -13.49
N LEU A 35 -10.13 -22.57 -14.71
CA LEU A 35 -9.05 -21.61 -14.96
C LEU A 35 -9.41 -20.22 -14.46
N PHE A 36 -10.63 -19.74 -14.74
CA PHE A 36 -11.11 -18.45 -14.23
C PHE A 36 -11.18 -18.38 -12.71
N VAL A 37 -11.68 -19.42 -12.04
CA VAL A 37 -11.71 -19.48 -10.57
C VAL A 37 -10.30 -19.41 -9.99
N VAL A 38 -9.35 -20.16 -10.54
CA VAL A 38 -7.94 -20.13 -10.11
C VAL A 38 -7.34 -18.74 -10.32
N LEU A 39 -7.57 -18.11 -11.47
CA LEU A 39 -7.06 -16.76 -11.76
C LEU A 39 -7.67 -15.70 -10.82
N ILE A 40 -8.95 -15.81 -10.46
CA ILE A 40 -9.61 -14.91 -9.51
C ILE A 40 -8.99 -15.06 -8.11
N ILE A 41 -8.80 -16.30 -7.65
CA ILE A 41 -8.18 -16.58 -6.35
C ILE A 41 -6.73 -16.08 -6.33
N TRP A 42 -5.98 -16.30 -7.41
CA TRP A 42 -4.61 -15.79 -7.52
C TRP A 42 -4.56 -14.25 -7.51
N GLY A 43 -5.44 -13.60 -8.27
CA GLY A 43 -5.59 -12.15 -8.28
C GLY A 43 -5.98 -11.58 -6.91
N TYR A 44 -6.82 -12.30 -6.15
CA TYR A 44 -7.24 -11.91 -4.80
C TYR A 44 -6.05 -11.72 -3.86
N PHE A 45 -5.16 -12.71 -3.79
CA PHE A 45 -3.99 -12.63 -2.92
C PHE A 45 -2.97 -11.58 -3.39
N LYS A 46 -2.87 -11.35 -4.71
CA LYS A 46 -1.89 -10.42 -5.29
C LYS A 46 -2.28 -8.94 -5.18
N GLU A 47 -3.57 -8.64 -5.21
CA GLU A 47 -4.10 -7.27 -5.14
C GLU A 47 -4.58 -6.85 -3.75
N GLY A 48 -5.18 -7.77 -2.99
CA GLY A 48 -5.77 -7.50 -1.68
C GLY A 48 -6.83 -6.38 -1.66
N THR A 49 -7.11 -5.86 -0.47
CA THR A 49 -8.02 -4.73 -0.18
C THR A 49 -7.31 -3.37 -0.18
N VAL A 50 -6.02 -3.33 -0.55
CA VAL A 50 -5.13 -2.15 -0.41
C VAL A 50 -5.70 -0.90 -1.08
N ILE A 51 -6.32 -1.02 -2.26
CA ILE A 51 -6.91 0.16 -2.92
C ILE A 51 -8.13 0.69 -2.15
N LEU A 52 -8.94 -0.19 -1.57
CA LEU A 52 -10.09 0.25 -0.81
C LEU A 52 -9.64 0.95 0.48
N ALA A 53 -8.60 0.42 1.13
CA ALA A 53 -7.93 1.05 2.26
C ALA A 53 -7.39 2.43 1.88
N ALA A 54 -6.72 2.55 0.73
CA ALA A 54 -6.22 3.83 0.23
C ALA A 54 -7.33 4.85 -0.01
N LYS A 55 -8.47 4.40 -0.55
CA LYS A 55 -9.63 5.27 -0.75
C LYS A 55 -10.20 5.76 0.58
N SER A 56 -10.28 4.90 1.60
CA SER A 56 -10.69 5.30 2.95
C SER A 56 -9.66 6.26 3.58
N PHE A 57 -8.37 5.97 3.42
CA PHE A 57 -7.28 6.82 3.89
C PHE A 57 -7.33 8.24 3.27
N HIS A 58 -7.54 8.34 1.95
CA HIS A 58 -7.73 9.63 1.28
C HIS A 58 -8.96 10.41 1.76
N LYS A 59 -9.98 9.70 2.27
CA LYS A 59 -11.16 10.29 2.90
C LYS A 59 -10.95 10.63 4.39
N LYS A 60 -9.72 10.45 4.91
CA LYS A 60 -9.37 10.61 6.34
C LYS A 60 -10.13 9.65 7.27
N ASP A 61 -10.63 8.55 6.73
CA ASP A 61 -11.27 7.48 7.49
C ASP A 61 -10.20 6.42 7.82
N TYR A 62 -9.41 6.72 8.84
CA TYR A 62 -8.22 5.96 9.22
C TYR A 62 -8.57 4.61 9.85
N ASP A 63 -9.63 4.54 10.66
CA ASP A 63 -10.10 3.29 11.27
C ASP A 63 -10.60 2.30 10.20
N LYS A 64 -11.33 2.81 9.20
CA LYS A 64 -11.74 1.99 8.06
C LYS A 64 -10.55 1.59 7.18
N ALA A 65 -9.59 2.48 6.98
CA ALA A 65 -8.38 2.14 6.24
C ALA A 65 -7.62 1.00 6.93
N GLU A 66 -7.42 1.09 8.24
CA GLU A 66 -6.75 0.05 9.03
C GLU A 66 -7.51 -1.27 9.02
N SER A 67 -8.82 -1.26 9.27
CA SER A 67 -9.63 -2.49 9.24
C SER A 67 -9.62 -3.16 7.87
N LEU A 68 -9.58 -2.39 6.78
CA LEU A 68 -9.41 -2.93 5.43
C LEU A 68 -8.03 -3.54 5.23
N LEU A 69 -6.96 -2.94 5.76
CA LEU A 69 -5.60 -3.49 5.69
C LEU A 69 -5.46 -4.77 6.53
N ARG A 70 -6.11 -4.83 7.70
CA ARG A 70 -6.12 -6.03 8.57
C ARG A 70 -6.82 -7.23 7.93
N GLN A 71 -7.67 -7.04 6.92
CA GLN A 71 -8.25 -8.15 6.14
C GLN A 71 -7.21 -8.87 5.26
N ILE A 72 -6.03 -8.30 5.07
CA ILE A 72 -4.96 -8.92 4.30
C ILE A 72 -4.19 -9.85 5.23
N ALA A 73 -4.54 -11.14 5.20
CA ALA A 73 -3.99 -12.16 6.08
C ALA A 73 -2.45 -12.26 5.99
N GLN A 74 -1.89 -12.19 4.78
CA GLN A 74 -0.45 -12.26 4.56
C GLN A 74 -0.01 -11.20 3.54
N PRO A 75 0.44 -10.03 3.99
CA PRO A 75 0.78 -8.96 3.07
C PRO A 75 2.06 -9.23 2.27
N ALA A 76 2.85 -10.24 2.64
CA ALA A 76 3.97 -10.73 1.83
C ALA A 76 3.56 -11.30 0.45
N TRP A 77 2.30 -11.74 0.29
CA TRP A 77 1.78 -12.23 -1.00
C TRP A 77 1.31 -11.13 -1.94
N LEU A 78 1.21 -9.89 -1.43
CA LEU A 78 0.92 -8.74 -2.27
C LEU A 78 2.02 -8.53 -3.30
N SER A 79 1.66 -8.08 -4.49
CA SER A 79 2.67 -7.59 -5.44
C SER A 79 3.53 -6.51 -4.81
N LYS A 80 4.82 -6.40 -5.19
CA LYS A 80 5.78 -5.45 -4.60
C LYS A 80 5.23 -4.02 -4.48
N LYS A 81 4.52 -3.54 -5.51
CA LYS A 81 3.86 -2.21 -5.50
C LYS A 81 2.74 -2.09 -4.46
N ARG A 82 1.91 -3.13 -4.34
CA ARG A 82 0.81 -3.19 -3.36
C ARG A 82 1.34 -3.31 -1.94
N ARG A 83 2.42 -4.08 -1.75
CA ARG A 83 3.12 -4.22 -0.47
C ARG A 83 3.69 -2.88 0.00
N GLY A 84 4.38 -2.15 -0.86
CA GLY A 84 4.86 -0.80 -0.51
C GLY A 84 3.73 0.14 -0.12
N PHE A 85 2.62 0.11 -0.88
CA PHE A 85 1.48 0.98 -0.60
C PHE A 85 0.70 0.57 0.66
N TYR A 86 0.65 -0.72 0.98
CA TYR A 86 0.12 -1.24 2.24
C TYR A 86 0.87 -0.64 3.44
N GLU A 87 2.21 -0.71 3.41
CA GLU A 87 3.07 -0.16 4.47
C GLU A 87 2.95 1.37 4.55
N PHE A 88 2.91 2.05 3.40
CA PHE A 88 2.73 3.50 3.36
C PHE A 88 1.44 3.96 4.06
N ILE A 89 0.33 3.26 3.83
CA ILE A 89 -0.96 3.60 4.47
C ILE A 89 -0.92 3.29 5.96
N LEU A 90 -0.32 2.15 6.37
CA LEU A 90 -0.14 1.86 7.81
C LEU A 90 0.73 2.89 8.51
N GLY A 91 1.79 3.37 7.86
CA GLY A 91 2.61 4.46 8.37
C GLY A 91 1.78 5.72 8.61
N GLY A 92 0.91 6.08 7.66
CA GLY A 92 0.02 7.23 7.80
C GLY A 92 -1.05 7.06 8.88
N VAL A 93 -1.62 5.86 9.02
CA VAL A 93 -2.56 5.54 10.10
C VAL A 93 -1.87 5.63 11.46
N SER A 94 -0.67 5.08 11.60
CA SER A 94 0.11 5.10 12.83
C SER A 94 0.50 6.53 13.21
N LEU A 95 0.89 7.34 12.23
CA LEU A 95 1.20 8.75 12.43
C LEU A 95 -0.03 9.53 12.94
N GLN A 96 -1.22 9.24 12.41
CA GLN A 96 -2.47 9.84 12.88
C GLN A 96 -2.80 9.44 14.33
N LYS A 97 -2.44 8.22 14.74
CA LYS A 97 -2.55 7.74 16.12
C LYS A 97 -1.45 8.23 17.05
N GLN A 98 -0.57 9.11 16.56
CA GLN A 98 0.61 9.61 17.27
C GLN A 98 1.60 8.51 17.69
N ASP A 99 1.53 7.34 17.04
CA ASP A 99 2.51 6.27 17.21
C ASP A 99 3.65 6.48 16.21
N TYR A 100 4.60 7.30 16.61
CA TYR A 100 5.74 7.70 15.78
C TYR A 100 6.70 6.54 15.51
N ASP A 101 6.87 5.63 16.46
CA ASP A 101 7.78 4.49 16.33
C ASP A 101 7.25 3.47 15.32
N ALA A 102 5.95 3.17 15.38
CA ALA A 102 5.31 2.32 14.37
C ALA A 102 5.28 3.02 13.01
N ALA A 103 4.96 4.31 12.97
CA ALA A 103 4.91 5.08 11.73
C ALA A 103 6.26 5.06 11.00
N GLU A 104 7.36 5.31 11.72
CA GLU A 104 8.70 5.31 11.17
C GLU A 104 9.03 3.96 10.52
N LYS A 105 8.86 2.85 11.25
CA LYS A 105 9.11 1.49 10.75
C LYS A 105 8.31 1.18 9.49
N HIS A 106 7.03 1.56 9.46
CA HIS A 106 6.17 1.34 8.30
C HIS A 106 6.62 2.18 7.10
N TYR A 107 7.00 3.45 7.29
CA TYR A 107 7.48 4.30 6.20
C TYR A 107 8.86 3.87 5.67
N GLU A 108 9.77 3.45 6.54
CA GLU A 108 11.04 2.86 6.14
C GLU A 108 10.82 1.62 5.30
N LEU A 109 9.98 0.71 5.77
CA LEU A 109 9.66 -0.50 5.03
C LEU A 109 8.99 -0.16 3.69
N ALA A 110 8.07 0.81 3.67
CA ALA A 110 7.43 1.29 2.44
C ALA A 110 8.45 1.82 1.42
N SER A 111 9.48 2.55 1.86
CA SER A 111 10.54 3.07 0.99
C SER A 111 11.40 1.97 0.36
N GLN A 112 11.44 0.76 0.92
CA GLN A 112 12.17 -0.36 0.32
C GLN A 112 11.42 -1.00 -0.87
N PHE A 113 10.13 -0.66 -1.05
CA PHE A 113 9.30 -1.19 -2.13
C PHE A 113 9.11 -0.17 -3.27
N PRO A 114 8.89 -0.63 -4.51
CA PRO A 114 8.54 0.25 -5.61
C PRO A 114 7.14 0.82 -5.38
N LEU A 115 7.05 2.11 -5.07
CA LEU A 115 5.77 2.80 -4.90
C LEU A 115 5.17 3.22 -6.26
N ARG A 116 3.92 3.69 -6.25
CA ARG A 116 3.16 3.99 -7.47
C ARG A 116 3.80 5.10 -8.31
N SER A 117 4.36 6.11 -7.66
CA SER A 117 5.04 7.23 -8.30
C SER A 117 6.33 7.59 -7.54
N ALA A 118 7.24 8.30 -8.21
CA ALA A 118 8.44 8.85 -7.55
C ALA A 118 8.05 9.80 -6.40
N ASN A 119 6.95 10.53 -6.55
CA ASN A 119 6.41 11.41 -5.51
C ASN A 119 5.95 10.62 -4.27
N ASP A 120 5.28 9.48 -4.46
CA ASP A 120 4.87 8.61 -3.35
C ASP A 120 6.10 8.00 -2.64
N HIS A 121 7.14 7.64 -3.40
CA HIS A 121 8.39 7.13 -2.85
C HIS A 121 9.14 8.16 -2.03
N VAL A 122 9.30 9.37 -2.56
CA VAL A 122 9.91 10.49 -1.83
C VAL A 122 9.07 10.88 -0.61
N ALA A 123 7.74 10.83 -0.71
CA ALA A 123 6.88 11.07 0.45
C ALA A 123 7.18 10.11 1.61
N ALA A 124 7.41 8.82 1.33
CA ALA A 124 7.77 7.86 2.36
C ALA A 124 9.08 8.23 3.06
N LEU A 125 10.13 8.56 2.28
CA LEU A 125 11.44 8.98 2.79
C LEU A 125 11.34 10.27 3.63
N VAL A 126 10.59 11.25 3.13
CA VAL A 126 10.34 12.53 3.81
C VAL A 126 9.58 12.32 5.13
N HIS A 127 8.63 11.38 5.18
CA HIS A 127 7.93 11.04 6.41
C HIS A 127 8.89 10.41 7.43
N VAL A 128 9.78 9.51 7.03
CA VAL A 128 10.84 8.98 7.92
C VAL A 128 11.68 10.13 8.45
N ALA A 129 12.22 10.99 7.57
CA ALA A 129 13.07 12.10 7.98
C ALA A 129 12.37 13.04 8.97
N ASN A 130 11.12 13.43 8.71
CA ASN A 130 10.33 14.28 9.62
C ASN A 130 10.09 13.62 10.99
N ILE A 131 9.81 12.31 11.02
CA ILE A 131 9.67 11.58 12.29
C ILE A 131 11.00 11.50 13.02
N SER A 132 12.10 11.21 12.32
CA SER A 132 13.44 11.15 12.91
C SER A 132 13.88 12.50 13.49
N ILE A 133 13.54 13.63 12.85
CA ILE A 133 13.78 14.99 13.41
C ILE A 133 13.04 15.15 14.74
N ARG A 134 11.78 14.74 14.82
CA ARG A 134 10.98 14.82 16.06
C ARG A 134 11.55 13.96 17.18
N GLN A 135 12.14 12.82 16.83
CA GLN A 135 12.83 11.92 17.75
C GLN A 135 14.28 12.35 18.04
N GLN A 136 14.71 13.53 17.58
CA GLN A 136 16.08 14.05 17.70
C GLN A 136 17.17 13.17 17.07
N ASN A 137 16.80 12.29 16.14
CA ASN A 137 17.72 11.46 15.38
C ASN A 137 18.09 12.17 14.06
N PHE A 138 18.92 13.20 14.19
CA PHE A 138 19.27 14.09 13.08
C PHE A 138 20.14 13.41 12.01
N ASP A 139 21.01 12.46 12.40
CA ASP A 139 21.85 11.73 11.45
C ASP A 139 21.00 10.88 10.51
N LYS A 140 20.02 10.17 11.07
CA LYS A 140 19.04 9.41 10.29
C LYS A 140 18.23 10.33 9.39
N ALA A 141 17.72 11.44 9.91
CA ALA A 141 16.96 12.41 9.12
C ALA A 141 17.75 12.93 7.90
N ARG A 142 19.03 13.29 8.08
CA ARG A 142 19.91 13.73 6.98
C ARG A 142 20.08 12.64 5.92
N ALA A 143 20.32 11.39 6.33
CA ALA A 143 20.47 10.27 5.41
C ALA A 143 19.20 10.06 4.55
N TYR A 144 18.02 10.11 5.16
CA TYR A 144 16.75 9.95 4.44
C TYR A 144 16.42 11.13 3.52
N LEU A 145 16.77 12.36 3.88
CA LEU A 145 16.63 13.52 2.99
C LEU A 145 17.60 13.45 1.80
N GLU A 146 18.84 12.98 1.99
CA GLU A 146 19.76 12.77 0.88
C GLU A 146 19.22 11.75 -0.13
N LEU A 147 18.60 10.67 0.37
CA LEU A 147 17.90 9.69 -0.47
C LEU A 147 16.71 10.31 -1.22
N ALA A 148 15.94 11.17 -0.56
CA ALA A 148 14.86 11.92 -1.20
C ALA A 148 15.37 12.85 -2.30
N GLY A 149 16.50 13.53 -2.05
CA GLY A 149 17.19 14.45 -2.98
C GLY A 149 17.54 13.80 -4.32
N LYS A 150 17.94 12.51 -4.31
CA LYS A 150 18.28 11.73 -5.52
C LYS A 150 17.11 11.59 -6.50
N HIS A 151 15.88 11.85 -6.06
CA HIS A 151 14.67 11.76 -6.86
C HIS A 151 14.00 13.12 -7.16
N GLU A 152 14.65 14.24 -6.82
CA GLU A 152 14.09 15.59 -6.99
C GLU A 152 13.64 15.93 -8.41
N GLY A 153 14.31 15.40 -9.43
CA GLY A 153 13.94 15.63 -10.83
C GLY A 153 12.56 15.05 -11.21
N LYS A 154 11.98 14.16 -10.40
CA LYS A 154 10.76 13.40 -10.71
C LYS A 154 9.58 13.71 -9.78
N ILE A 155 9.75 14.67 -8.86
CA ILE A 155 8.73 15.04 -7.86
C ILE A 155 8.09 16.39 -8.15
N THR A 156 6.95 16.62 -7.53
CA THR A 156 6.20 17.88 -7.65
C THR A 156 6.93 19.04 -6.95
N ALA A 157 6.69 20.28 -7.40
CA ALA A 157 7.25 21.48 -6.77
C ALA A 157 6.92 21.55 -5.28
N LYS A 158 5.68 21.22 -4.91
CA LYS A 158 5.23 21.13 -3.51
C LYS A 158 6.07 20.16 -2.68
N MET A 159 6.48 19.02 -3.23
CA MET A 159 7.32 18.06 -2.50
C MET A 159 8.74 18.60 -2.29
N LYS A 160 9.29 19.33 -3.28
CA LYS A 160 10.59 20.01 -3.13
C LYS A 160 10.57 21.04 -2.02
N GLU A 161 9.49 21.82 -1.92
CA GLU A 161 9.31 22.79 -0.83
C GLU A 161 9.29 22.10 0.54
N VAL A 162 8.66 20.92 0.65
CA VAL A 162 8.66 20.15 1.91
C VAL A 162 10.06 19.69 2.27
N ILE A 163 10.82 19.15 1.31
CA ILE A 163 12.22 18.73 1.54
C ILE A 163 13.06 19.93 2.01
N ALA A 164 13.01 21.05 1.28
CA ALA A 164 13.77 22.25 1.61
C ALA A 164 13.44 22.80 3.00
N LYS A 165 12.17 22.71 3.43
CA LYS A 165 11.75 23.10 4.78
C LYS A 165 12.38 22.21 5.86
N LEU A 166 12.39 20.89 5.66
CA LEU A 166 12.99 19.95 6.60
C LEU A 166 14.52 20.10 6.64
N GLU A 167 15.16 20.38 5.51
CA GLU A 167 16.60 20.68 5.46
C GLU A 167 16.94 21.96 6.23
N LEU A 168 16.09 22.99 6.16
CA LEU A 168 16.26 24.22 6.94
C LEU A 168 16.16 23.92 8.45
N GLU A 169 15.15 23.14 8.85
CA GLU A 169 14.93 22.72 10.24
C GLU A 169 16.14 21.93 10.78
N LEU A 170 16.75 21.07 9.95
CA LEU A 170 17.97 20.34 10.30
C LEU A 170 19.23 21.20 10.41
N LYS A 171 19.26 22.40 9.82
CA LYS A 171 20.37 23.34 9.96
C LYS A 171 20.28 24.15 11.26
N GLN A 172 19.12 24.14 11.91
CA GLN A 172 18.90 24.84 13.17
C GLN A 172 19.29 23.99 14.39
N HIS A 173 19.66 22.72 14.18
CA HIS A 173 20.06 21.74 15.18
C HIS A 173 21.42 21.12 14.83
#